data_AF-A0A8T4SB84-F1
#
_entry.id   AF-A0A8T4SB84-F1
#
_cell.length_a   1.000
_cell.length_b   1.000
_cell.length_c   1.000
_cell.angle_alpha   90.00
_cell.angle_beta   90.00
_cell.angle_gamma   90.00
#
_symmetry.space_group_name_H-M   'P 1'
#
loop_
_entity.id
_entity.type
_entity.pdbx_description
1 polymer ?
#
loop_
_entity_poly.entity_id
_entity_poly.type
_entity_poly.pdbx_seq_one_letter_code
_entity_poly.pdbx_strand_id
1 'polypeptide(L)' 'MTFLKYHPNILWYMKLLGKWDYQFSLFAKDNTEFHKVLDEIRTEFADNIISYDTIIVFNQFKYVQMV' A
#
# COMPACT_ATOMS: atom_id res chain seq x y z
N MET A 1 -11.29 4.92 -4.29
CA MET A 1 -11.32 4.41 -2.90
C MET A 1 -11.69 2.92 -2.80
N THR A 2 -12.53 2.39 -3.69
CA THR A 2 -12.92 0.97 -3.70
C THR A 2 -11.74 0.03 -3.95
N PHE A 3 -10.82 0.37 -4.87
CA PHE A 3 -9.70 -0.50 -5.27
C PHE A 3 -8.86 -0.99 -4.08
N LEU A 4 -8.33 -0.09 -3.25
CA LEU A 4 -7.49 -0.43 -2.09
C LEU A 4 -8.24 -1.26 -1.04
N LYS A 5 -9.56 -1.11 -0.93
CA LYS A 5 -10.37 -1.82 0.06
C LYS A 5 -10.60 -3.29 -0.29
N TYR A 6 -10.64 -3.62 -1.58
CA TYR A 6 -10.94 -4.98 -2.07
C TYR A 6 -9.71 -5.68 -2.67
N HIS A 7 -8.57 -5.00 -2.74
CA HIS A 7 -7.36 -5.61 -3.26
C HIS A 7 -6.83 -6.67 -2.27
N PRO A 8 -6.65 -7.94 -2.70
CA PRO A 8 -6.37 -9.05 -1.79
C PRO A 8 -5.03 -8.91 -1.06
N ASN A 9 -4.06 -8.22 -1.65
CA ASN A 9 -2.75 -7.98 -1.03
C ASN A 9 -2.71 -6.76 -0.11
N ILE A 10 -3.78 -5.94 -0.03
CA ILE A 10 -3.81 -4.76 0.85
C ILE A 10 -4.35 -5.18 2.22
N LEU A 11 -3.56 -4.94 3.27
CA LEU A 11 -3.90 -5.28 4.64
C LEU A 11 -4.72 -4.18 5.32
N TRP A 12 -4.28 -2.94 5.14
CA TRP A 12 -4.95 -1.75 5.64
C TRP A 12 -4.54 -0.54 4.83
N TYR A 13 -5.39 0.48 4.83
CA TYR A 13 -5.10 1.79 4.27
C TYR A 13 -5.69 2.85 5.19
N MET A 14 -5.03 4.01 5.26
CA MET A 14 -5.53 5.15 6.00
C MET A 14 -5.22 6.45 5.28
N LYS A 15 -6.07 7.44 5.49
CA LYS A 15 -5.81 8.81 5.09
C LYS A 15 -4.98 9.48 6.16
N LEU A 16 -3.92 10.15 5.74
CA LEU A 16 -3.00 10.87 6.61
C LEU A 16 -3.27 12.37 6.55
N LEU A 17 -2.83 13.07 7.60
CA LEU A 17 -2.71 14.53 7.63
C LEU A 17 -1.23 14.84 7.79
N GLY A 18 -0.58 15.33 6.74
CA GLY A 18 0.86 15.59 6.75
C GLY A 18 1.45 15.66 5.35
N LYS A 19 2.73 15.28 5.22
CA LYS A 19 3.45 15.27 3.93
C LYS A 19 2.83 14.31 2.90
N TRP A 20 2.21 13.23 3.38
CA TRP A 20 1.56 12.22 2.56
C TRP A 20 0.05 12.26 2.80
N ASP A 21 -0.74 12.16 1.74
CA ASP A 21 -2.21 12.12 1.84
C ASP A 21 -2.73 10.73 2.23
N TYR A 22 -2.03 9.67 1.82
CA TYR A 22 -2.43 8.29 2.03
C TYR A 22 -1.25 7.40 2.40
N GLN A 23 -1.51 6.43 3.25
CA GLN A 23 -0.59 5.33 3.55
C GLN A 23 -1.37 4.02 3.56
N PHE A 24 -0.74 2.97 3.04
CA PHE A 24 -1.28 1.63 3.06
C PHE A 24 -0.17 0.62 3.30
N SER A 25 -0.56 -0.56 3.75
CA SER A 25 0.34 -1.70 3.91
C SER A 25 -0.15 -2.84 3.05
N LEU A 26 0.80 -3.50 2.38
CA LEU A 26 0.55 -4.63 1.52
C LEU A 26 1.44 -5.80 1.92
N PHE A 27 0.91 -7.01 1.80
CA PHE A 27 1.70 -8.23 1.91
C PHE A 27 1.97 -8.81 0.52
N ALA A 28 3.24 -9.03 0.24
CA ALA A 28 3.72 -9.70 -0.95
C ALA A 28 4.64 -10.86 -0.53
N LYS A 29 4.55 -11.98 -1.24
CA LYS A 29 5.38 -13.17 -1.00
C LYS A 29 6.82 -12.95 -1.42
N ASP A 30 7.03 -12.09 -2.41
CA ASP A 30 8.34 -11.75 -2.97
C ASP A 30 8.33 -10.36 -3.61
N ASN A 31 9.51 -9.90 -4.02
CA ASN A 31 9.69 -8.58 -4.60
C ASN A 31 8.97 -8.43 -5.96
N THR A 32 8.80 -9.51 -6.72
CA THR A 32 8.10 -9.47 -8.00
C THR A 32 6.60 -9.24 -7.79
N GLU A 33 5.99 -9.93 -6.82
CA GLU A 33 4.58 -9.68 -6.46
C GLU A 33 4.38 -8.25 -5.92
N PHE A 34 5.32 -7.74 -5.11
CA PHE A 34 5.30 -6.36 -4.63
C PHE A 34 5.28 -5.36 -5.80
N HIS A 35 6.20 -5.49 -6.75
CA HIS A 35 6.26 -4.59 -7.91
C HIS A 35 5.01 -4.68 -8.77
N LYS A 36 4.46 -5.89 -8.96
CA LYS A 36 3.21 -6.07 -9.71
C LYS A 36 2.05 -5.29 -9.09
N VAL A 37 1.85 -5.44 -7.77
CA VAL A 37 0.79 -4.71 -7.06
C VAL A 37 1.03 -3.20 -7.09
N LEU A 38 2.29 -2.77 -6.96
CA LEU A 38 2.66 -1.35 -7.06
C LEU A 38 2.30 -0.78 -8.44
N ASP A 39 2.61 -1.51 -9.52
CA ASP A 39 2.32 -1.07 -10.89
C ASP A 39 0.81 -1.04 -11.17
N GLU A 40 0.04 -1.99 -10.61
CA GLU A 40 -1.43 -1.97 -10.68
C GLU A 40 -1.99 -0.71 -10.00
N ILE A 41 -1.51 -0.37 -8.80
CA ILE A 41 -1.91 0.86 -8.08
C ILE A 41 -1.51 2.11 -8.87
N ARG A 42 -0.29 2.15 -9.40
CA ARG A 42 0.21 3.28 -10.20
C ARG A 42 -0.58 3.47 -11.48
N THR A 43 -1.04 2.39 -12.10
CA THR A 43 -1.85 2.44 -13.31
C THR A 43 -3.27 2.92 -13.00
N GLU A 44 -3.90 2.38 -11.95
CA GLU A 44 -5.25 2.77 -11.54
C GLU A 44 -5.34 4.23 -11.07
N PHE A 45 -4.28 4.75 -10.46
CA PHE A 45 -4.23 6.12 -9.92
C PHE A 45 -3.21 7.02 -10.62
N ALA A 46 -2.86 6.73 -11.88
CA ALA A 46 -1.80 7.41 -12.62
C ALA A 46 -1.92 8.94 -12.60
N ASP A 47 -3.14 9.46 -12.72
CA ASP A 47 -3.41 10.91 -12.76
C ASP A 47 -3.41 11.58 -11.38
N ASN A 48 -3.46 10.80 -10.30
CA ASN A 48 -3.61 11.31 -8.93
C ASN A 48 -2.34 11.16 -8.07
N ILE A 49 -1.44 10.24 -8.43
CA ILE A 49 -0.21 9.99 -7.66
C ILE A 49 0.89 10.94 -8.17
N ILE A 50 1.18 11.99 -7.38
CA ILE A 50 2.30 12.90 -7.65
C ILE A 50 3.63 12.24 -7.26
N SER A 51 3.65 11.56 -6.13
CA SER A 51 4.82 10.85 -5.61
C SER A 51 4.39 9.73 -4.66
N TYR A 52 5.27 8.75 -4.47
CA TYR A 52 5.08 7.67 -3.50
C TYR A 52 6.43 7.32 -2.87
N ASP A 53 6.38 6.73 -1.68
CA ASP A 53 7.54 6.21 -0.96
C ASP A 53 7.20 4.83 -0.39
N THR A 54 8.20 3.96 -0.30
CA THR A 54 8.00 2.55 0.06
C THR A 54 8.97 2.15 1.15
N ILE A 55 8.45 1.54 2.21
CA ILE A 55 9.25 0.96 3.28
C ILE A 55 9.06 -0.55 3.23
N ILE A 56 10.16 -1.29 3.05
CA ILE A 56 10.15 -2.75 3.05
C ILE A 56 10.31 -3.26 4.47
N VAL A 57 9.36 -4.06 4.93
CA VAL A 57 9.38 -4.70 6.26
C VAL A 57 9.64 -6.18 6.06
N PHE A 58 10.87 -6.64 6.33
CA PHE A 58 11.23 -8.06 6.21
C PHE A 58 10.65 -8.91 7.34
N ASN A 59 10.69 -8.38 8.58
CA ASN A 59 10.20 -9.08 9.76
C ASN A 59 9.25 -8.17 10.54
N GLN A 60 8.05 -8.68 10.83
CA GLN A 60 7.07 -8.00 11.67
C GLN A 60 6.88 -8.76 12.98
N PHE A 61 7.49 -8.27 14.07
CA PHE A 61 7.47 -8.93 15.37
C PHE A 61 6.20 -8.68 16.18
N LYS A 62 5.52 -7.56 15.92
CA LYS A 62 4.26 -7.20 16.57
C LYS A 62 3.33 -6.61 15.52
N TYR A 63 2.15 -7.20 15.42
CA TYR A 63 1.06 -6.69 14.60
C TYR A 63 -0.13 -6.39 15.50
N VAL A 64 -0.53 -5.11 15.56
CA VAL A 64 -1.78 -4.70 16.19
C VAL A 64 -2.68 -4.23 15.06
N GLN A 65 -3.71 -5.01 14.79
CA GLN A 65 -4.70 -4.67 13.79
C GLN A 65 -5.47 -3.46 14.31
N MET A 66 -5.35 -2.32 13.63
CA MET A 66 -6.17 -1.14 13.93
C MET A 66 -7.58 -1.44 13.42
N VAL A 67 -8.45 -1.81 14.36
CA VAL A 67 -9.90 -2.04 14.17
C VAL A 67 -10.66 -0.72 14.15
#